data_AF-A0A2P9A768-F1
#
_entry.id   AF-A0A2P9A768-F1
#
_cell.length_a   1.000
_cell.length_b   1.000
_cell.length_c   1.000
_cell.angle_alpha   90.00
_cell.angle_beta   90.00
_cell.angle_gamma   90.00
#
_symmetry.space_group_name_H-M   'P 1'
#
loop_
_entity.id
_entity.type
_entity.pdbx_description
1 polymer ?
#
loop_
_entity_poly.entity_id
_entity_poly.type
_entity_poly.pdbx_seq_one_letter_code
_entity_poly.pdbx_strand_id
1 'polypeptide(L)'
;EYQNIFTQVQVRGAPEWGMDNENNMMAERTMKPGFSNLIGWLGNAQLGPIYLGFYGVISVATGILCLNIIGFNMLAQVGWSIPEFIRQLFWLALEPPSPEYGLRIPPLNDGGWYIIASLFLLISVCSWWLRVYSLARQHKMGQHIAWAFAAAIWLFLVLGLFRPILMGSWSEAVPYGIFPHLDWTTAFSIRYGNLYYNPFHALSIVFLYASVLLFAMHGATILAVSRFGGDRE
;
A
#
# COMPACT_ATOMS: atom_id res chain seq x y z
N GLU A 1 4.50 32.67 19.77
CA GLU A 1 3.10 32.34 19.43
C GLU A 1 2.95 30.83 19.31
N TYR A 2 1.75 30.29 19.56
CA TYR A 2 1.46 28.85 19.39
C TYR A 2 1.46 28.48 17.89
N GLN A 3 2.17 27.40 17.53
CA GLN A 3 2.41 27.00 16.13
C GLN A 3 1.41 25.98 15.59
N ASN A 4 0.45 25.53 16.40
CA ASN A 4 -0.56 24.55 16.01
C ASN A 4 -0.03 23.20 15.48
N ILE A 5 1.16 22.78 15.92
CA ILE A 5 1.76 21.47 15.57
C ILE A 5 1.24 20.36 16.49
N PHE A 6 1.03 20.66 17.77
CA PHE A 6 0.54 19.72 18.78
C PHE A 6 -0.61 20.32 19.56
N THR A 7 -1.74 19.62 19.63
CA THR A 7 -2.94 20.04 20.36
C THR A 7 -2.66 20.29 21.83
N GLN A 8 -2.70 21.54 22.31
CA GLN A 8 -2.34 21.86 23.70
C GLN A 8 -3.31 21.26 24.74
N VAL A 9 -4.60 21.20 24.39
CA VAL A 9 -5.66 20.65 25.25
C VAL A 9 -6.56 19.76 24.40
N GLN A 10 -6.58 18.47 24.73
CA GLN A 10 -7.46 17.51 24.06
C GLN A 10 -8.83 17.48 24.75
N VAL A 11 -9.89 17.47 23.94
CA VAL A 11 -11.27 17.27 24.39
C VAL A 11 -11.81 15.96 23.85
N ARG A 12 -12.77 15.35 24.56
CA ARG A 12 -13.36 14.07 24.16
C ARG A 12 -14.88 14.09 24.32
N GLY A 13 -15.58 13.74 23.24
CA GLY A 13 -17.02 13.50 23.23
C GLY A 13 -17.38 12.01 23.28
N ALA A 14 -18.66 11.71 23.06
CA ALA A 14 -19.10 10.35 22.77
C ALA A 14 -18.47 9.85 21.44
N PRO A 15 -18.20 8.55 21.28
CA PRO A 15 -17.62 8.05 20.05
C PRO A 15 -18.54 8.26 18.85
N GLU A 16 -17.96 8.75 17.76
CA GLU A 16 -18.65 8.97 16.49
C GLU A 16 -18.70 7.68 15.69
N TRP A 17 -19.90 7.19 15.40
CA TRP A 17 -20.07 5.97 14.60
C TRP A 17 -19.97 6.22 13.10
N GLY A 18 -19.88 7.49 12.68
CA GLY A 18 -19.91 7.94 11.29
C GLY A 18 -21.33 8.12 10.75
N MET A 19 -21.47 8.66 9.53
CA MET A 19 -22.78 8.84 8.88
C MET A 19 -23.38 7.49 8.50
N ASP A 20 -24.64 7.23 8.84
CA ASP A 20 -25.42 6.14 8.25
C ASP A 20 -26.25 6.66 7.08
N ASN A 21 -26.52 5.82 6.09
CA ASN A 21 -27.29 6.20 4.91
C ASN A 21 -28.28 5.07 4.52
N GLU A 22 -29.00 5.29 3.42
CA GLU A 22 -29.98 4.34 2.87
C GLU A 22 -29.41 2.92 2.61
N ASN A 23 -28.08 2.75 2.56
CA ASN A 23 -27.42 1.46 2.40
C ASN A 23 -27.17 0.72 3.73
N ASN A 24 -27.65 1.23 4.87
CA ASN A 24 -27.45 0.65 6.21
C ASN A 24 -25.97 0.31 6.50
N MET A 25 -25.09 1.28 6.25
CA MET A 25 -23.64 1.09 6.38
C MET A 25 -23.21 0.77 7.80
N MET A 26 -24.03 1.12 8.79
CA MET A 26 -23.79 0.76 10.19
C MET A 26 -23.72 -0.75 10.41
N ALA A 27 -24.49 -1.56 9.66
CA ALA A 27 -24.49 -3.01 9.83
C ALA A 27 -23.14 -3.67 9.48
N GLU A 28 -22.40 -3.07 8.55
CA GLU A 28 -21.10 -3.57 8.10
C GLU A 28 -19.92 -2.86 8.78
N ARG A 29 -20.19 -1.90 9.70
CA ARG A 29 -19.17 -1.30 10.55
C ARG A 29 -18.81 -2.26 11.68
N THR A 30 -17.54 -2.62 11.71
CA THR A 30 -16.96 -3.48 12.72
C THR A 30 -16.07 -2.67 13.68
N MET A 31 -15.70 -3.30 14.79
CA MET A 31 -14.93 -2.73 15.91
C MET A 31 -15.68 -1.66 16.72
N LYS A 32 -15.64 -1.80 18.06
CA LYS A 32 -16.08 -0.76 18.98
C LYS A 32 -15.06 0.40 18.94
N PRO A 33 -15.49 1.66 18.74
CA PRO A 33 -14.58 2.79 18.73
C PRO A 33 -13.82 2.93 20.05
N GLY A 34 -12.53 3.24 19.96
CA GLY A 34 -11.65 3.53 21.09
C GLY A 34 -10.99 4.90 20.96
N PHE A 35 -10.25 5.33 21.98
CA PHE A 35 -9.51 6.60 21.96
C PHE A 35 -8.04 6.41 22.34
N SER A 36 -7.14 7.05 21.61
CA SER A 36 -5.71 7.12 21.89
C SER A 36 -5.27 8.56 22.15
N ASN A 37 -4.87 8.84 23.39
CA ASN A 37 -4.35 10.16 23.76
C ASN A 37 -3.05 10.51 23.01
N LEU A 38 -2.27 9.49 22.64
CA LEU A 38 -1.02 9.67 21.90
C LEU A 38 -1.30 10.25 20.50
N ILE A 39 -2.26 9.66 19.79
CA ILE A 39 -2.65 10.13 18.45
C ILE A 39 -3.38 11.48 18.54
N GLY A 40 -4.13 11.70 19.62
CA GLY A 40 -4.82 12.97 19.89
C GLY A 40 -3.93 14.21 19.98
N TRP A 41 -2.62 14.04 20.19
CA TRP A 41 -1.68 15.17 20.13
C TRP A 41 -1.45 15.67 18.70
N LEU A 42 -1.61 14.81 17.69
CA LEU A 42 -1.37 15.11 16.28
C LEU A 42 -2.67 15.29 15.47
N GLY A 43 -3.81 14.80 15.96
CA GLY A 43 -5.08 14.84 15.22
C GLY A 43 -6.25 14.23 15.99
N ASN A 44 -7.15 13.54 15.30
CA ASN A 44 -8.29 12.88 15.94
C ASN A 44 -7.84 11.67 16.79
N ALA A 45 -8.26 11.64 18.05
CA ALA A 45 -7.92 10.57 18.99
C ALA A 45 -8.72 9.28 18.78
N GLN A 46 -9.85 9.30 18.06
CA GLN A 46 -10.73 8.15 17.89
C GLN A 46 -10.14 7.11 16.93
N LEU A 47 -10.20 5.85 17.33
CA LEU A 47 -9.84 4.68 16.52
C LEU A 47 -11.08 3.86 16.20
N GLY A 48 -11.36 3.66 14.92
CA GLY A 48 -12.58 2.99 14.45
C GLY A 48 -13.84 3.87 14.54
N PRO A 49 -15.01 3.34 14.15
CA PRO A 49 -15.22 1.99 13.62
C PRO A 49 -14.69 1.84 12.19
N ILE A 50 -14.51 0.61 11.71
CA ILE A 50 -14.09 0.35 10.33
C ILE A 50 -15.19 -0.39 9.58
N TYR A 51 -15.60 0.13 8.43
CA TYR A 51 -16.51 -0.59 7.54
C TYR A 51 -15.80 -1.81 6.95
N LEU A 52 -16.36 -3.02 7.03
CA LEU A 52 -15.74 -4.22 6.46
C LEU A 52 -16.77 -5.04 5.66
N GLY A 53 -17.24 -4.49 4.55
CA GLY A 53 -18.04 -5.21 3.56
C GLY A 53 -17.26 -6.25 2.74
N PHE A 54 -17.94 -6.91 1.82
CA PHE A 54 -17.44 -8.03 1.00
C PHE A 54 -16.04 -7.83 0.40
N TYR A 55 -15.82 -6.71 -0.31
CA TYR A 55 -14.52 -6.41 -0.93
C TYR A 55 -13.39 -6.21 0.10
N GLY A 56 -13.72 -5.67 1.28
CA GLY A 56 -12.76 -5.50 2.36
C GLY A 56 -12.32 -6.84 2.95
N VAL A 57 -13.27 -7.75 3.17
CA VAL A 57 -12.97 -9.11 3.67
C VAL A 57 -12.09 -9.87 2.70
N ILE A 58 -12.44 -9.89 1.41
CA ILE A 58 -11.63 -10.56 0.37
C ILE A 58 -10.23 -9.96 0.32
N SER A 59 -10.14 -8.63 0.32
CA SER A 59 -8.86 -7.93 0.24
C SER A 59 -7.95 -8.28 1.41
N VAL A 60 -8.46 -8.22 2.64
CA VAL A 60 -7.69 -8.53 3.84
C VAL A 60 -7.33 -10.02 3.88
N ALA A 61 -8.26 -10.93 3.58
CA ALA A 61 -8.00 -12.36 3.60
C ALA A 61 -6.91 -12.76 2.61
N THR A 62 -7.01 -12.31 1.36
CA THR A 62 -6.00 -12.60 0.32
C THR A 62 -4.67 -11.90 0.58
N GLY A 63 -4.68 -10.68 1.14
CA GLY A 63 -3.47 -9.98 1.55
C GLY A 63 -2.73 -10.71 2.68
N ILE A 64 -3.46 -11.21 3.68
CA ILE A 64 -2.89 -12.02 4.77
C ILE A 64 -2.31 -13.33 4.22
N LEU A 65 -3.00 -14.01 3.30
CA LEU A 65 -2.48 -15.21 2.65
C LEU A 65 -1.18 -14.93 1.88
N CYS A 66 -1.13 -13.85 1.11
CA CYS A 66 0.09 -13.41 0.42
C CYS A 66 1.25 -13.20 1.40
N LEU A 67 1.04 -12.42 2.47
CA LEU A 67 2.06 -12.15 3.48
C LEU A 67 2.55 -13.43 4.18
N ASN A 68 1.64 -14.37 4.47
CA ASN A 68 2.01 -15.66 5.06
C ASN A 68 2.85 -16.50 4.07
N ILE A 69 2.49 -16.56 2.79
CA ILE A 69 3.28 -17.29 1.80
C ILE A 69 4.70 -16.72 1.72
N ILE A 70 4.85 -15.39 1.66
CA ILE A 70 6.15 -14.73 1.64
C ILE A 70 6.92 -15.05 2.93
N GLY A 71 6.30 -14.82 4.10
CA GLY A 71 6.93 -15.04 5.40
C GLY A 71 7.35 -16.48 5.66
N PHE A 72 6.50 -17.46 5.32
CA PHE A 72 6.85 -18.88 5.47
C PHE A 72 7.94 -19.32 4.51
N ASN A 73 7.98 -18.80 3.28
CA ASN A 73 9.09 -19.09 2.35
C ASN A 73 10.41 -18.52 2.87
N MET A 74 10.41 -17.28 3.40
CA MET A 74 11.59 -16.69 4.02
C MET A 74 12.04 -17.48 5.27
N LEU A 75 11.09 -17.95 6.10
CA LEU A 75 11.41 -18.76 7.27
C LEU A 75 11.96 -20.15 6.89
N ALA A 76 11.47 -20.75 5.80
CA ALA A 76 11.98 -22.01 5.29
C ALA A 76 13.43 -21.90 4.78
N GLN A 77 13.82 -20.75 4.20
CA GLN A 77 15.20 -20.51 3.73
C GLN A 77 16.24 -20.55 4.84
N VAL A 78 15.85 -20.22 6.07
CA VAL A 78 16.71 -20.28 7.26
C VAL A 78 16.46 -21.53 8.11
N GLY A 79 15.88 -22.59 7.52
CA GLY A 79 15.65 -23.87 8.19
C GLY A 79 14.70 -23.78 9.38
N TRP A 80 13.70 -22.90 9.33
CA TRP A 80 12.71 -22.67 10.41
C TRP A 80 13.29 -22.10 11.71
N SER A 81 14.51 -21.55 11.67
CA SER A 81 15.14 -20.88 12.81
C SER A 81 14.66 -19.43 12.94
N ILE A 82 13.87 -19.15 13.98
CA ILE A 82 13.37 -17.79 14.28
C ILE A 82 14.51 -16.78 14.53
N PRO A 83 15.58 -17.10 15.28
CA PRO A 83 16.70 -16.18 15.46
C PRO A 83 17.37 -15.80 14.13
N GLU A 84 17.57 -16.77 13.23
CA GLU A 84 18.16 -16.54 11.92
C GLU A 84 17.22 -15.76 11.00
N PHE A 85 15.92 -16.03 11.07
CA PHE A 85 14.90 -15.28 10.35
C PHE A 85 14.94 -13.79 10.71
N ILE A 86 15.02 -13.45 12.01
CA ILE A 86 15.12 -12.07 12.47
C ILE A 86 16.46 -11.46 12.05
N ARG A 87 17.56 -12.19 12.22
CA ARG A 87 18.92 -11.71 11.86
C ARG A 87 19.04 -11.41 10.38
N GLN A 88 18.44 -12.23 9.52
CA GLN A 88 18.56 -12.14 8.07
C GLN A 88 17.35 -11.50 7.38
N LEU A 89 16.35 -11.02 8.14
CA LEU A 89 15.04 -10.58 7.63
C LEU A 89 15.12 -9.67 6.38
N PHE A 90 16.10 -8.78 6.34
CA PHE A 90 16.23 -7.82 5.24
C PHE A 90 16.84 -8.41 3.97
N TRP A 91 17.57 -9.53 4.07
CA TRP A 91 18.22 -10.23 2.95
C TRP A 91 17.37 -11.37 2.39
N LEU A 92 16.40 -11.87 3.14
CA LEU A 92 15.51 -12.95 2.69
C LEU A 92 14.57 -12.44 1.58
N ALA A 93 14.21 -13.33 0.67
CA ALA A 93 13.37 -13.00 -0.48
C ALA A 93 12.50 -14.17 -0.92
N LEU A 94 11.29 -13.90 -1.40
CA LEU A 94 10.60 -14.81 -2.31
C LEU A 94 10.87 -14.36 -3.75
N GLU A 95 11.74 -15.10 -4.43
CA GLU A 95 12.22 -14.80 -5.79
C GLU A 95 11.21 -15.21 -6.87
N PRO A 96 11.15 -14.50 -8.01
CA PRO A 96 10.38 -14.93 -9.16
C PRO A 96 10.93 -16.23 -9.77
N PRO A 97 10.12 -16.92 -10.61
CA PRO A 97 10.57 -18.12 -11.31
C PRO A 97 11.80 -17.87 -12.19
N SER A 98 12.62 -18.90 -12.37
CA SER A 98 13.78 -18.85 -13.26
C SER A 98 13.36 -18.62 -14.73
N PRO A 99 14.25 -18.05 -15.58
CA PRO A 99 13.92 -17.71 -16.96
C PRO A 99 13.47 -18.88 -17.85
N GLU A 100 13.90 -20.11 -17.54
CA GLU A 100 13.57 -21.34 -18.27
C GLU A 100 12.06 -21.65 -18.32
N TYR A 101 11.31 -21.21 -17.31
CA TYR A 101 9.86 -21.40 -17.30
C TYR A 101 9.12 -20.38 -18.17
N GLY A 102 9.76 -19.30 -18.61
CA GLY A 102 9.11 -18.22 -19.37
C GLY A 102 7.89 -17.69 -18.60
N LEU A 103 6.70 -17.83 -19.22
CA LEU A 103 5.41 -17.47 -18.59
C LEU A 103 4.60 -18.67 -18.06
N ARG A 104 5.19 -19.87 -18.04
CA ARG A 104 4.51 -21.07 -17.52
C ARG A 104 4.45 -21.03 -15.99
N ILE A 105 3.52 -21.80 -15.43
CA ILE A 105 3.44 -22.02 -13.98
C ILE A 105 4.56 -23.02 -13.60
N PRO A 106 5.54 -22.62 -12.78
CA PRO A 106 6.65 -23.48 -12.39
C PRO A 106 6.29 -24.38 -11.18
N PRO A 107 7.16 -25.34 -10.81
CA PRO A 107 7.06 -26.08 -9.55
C PRO A 107 7.08 -25.16 -8.31
N LEU A 108 6.48 -25.60 -7.21
CA LEU A 108 6.39 -24.80 -5.98
C LEU A 108 7.75 -24.39 -5.42
N ASN A 109 8.73 -25.30 -5.47
CA ASN A 109 10.09 -25.08 -4.97
C ASN A 109 10.96 -24.20 -5.89
N ASP A 110 10.44 -23.78 -7.05
CA ASP A 110 11.20 -23.06 -8.08
C ASP A 110 10.38 -21.88 -8.63
N GLY A 111 9.88 -21.03 -7.72
CA GLY A 111 9.09 -19.84 -8.06
C GLY A 111 7.58 -20.04 -8.10
N GLY A 112 7.04 -21.25 -7.89
CA GLY A 112 5.59 -21.47 -7.87
C GLY A 112 4.91 -20.72 -6.73
N TRP A 113 5.55 -20.64 -5.55
CA TRP A 113 5.07 -19.82 -4.44
C TRP A 113 5.00 -18.33 -4.77
N TYR A 114 5.92 -17.83 -5.59
CA TYR A 114 5.92 -16.43 -6.03
C TYR A 114 4.69 -16.12 -6.89
N ILE A 115 4.34 -17.00 -7.82
CA ILE A 115 3.15 -16.82 -8.67
C ILE A 115 1.87 -16.83 -7.82
N ILE A 116 1.76 -17.75 -6.87
CA ILE A 116 0.61 -17.84 -5.96
C ILE A 116 0.51 -16.59 -5.06
N ALA A 117 1.63 -16.17 -4.47
CA ALA A 117 1.68 -14.95 -3.66
C ALA A 117 1.27 -13.72 -4.48
N SER A 118 1.79 -13.59 -5.70
CA SER A 118 1.48 -12.49 -6.63
C SER A 118 0.01 -12.47 -7.05
N LEU A 119 -0.60 -13.63 -7.27
CA LEU A 119 -2.03 -13.73 -7.55
C LEU A 119 -2.87 -13.25 -6.37
N PHE A 120 -2.56 -13.71 -5.16
CA PHE A 120 -3.27 -13.26 -3.96
C PHE A 120 -3.06 -11.76 -3.70
N LEU A 121 -1.86 -11.24 -3.92
CA LEU A 121 -1.58 -9.80 -3.84
C LEU A 121 -2.42 -9.01 -4.84
N LEU A 122 -2.49 -9.47 -6.10
CA LEU A 122 -3.28 -8.84 -7.15
C LEU A 122 -4.77 -8.78 -6.76
N ILE A 123 -5.34 -9.90 -6.29
CA ILE A 123 -6.73 -9.94 -5.82
C ILE A 123 -6.93 -9.00 -4.63
N SER A 124 -5.98 -8.96 -3.70
CA SER A 124 -6.02 -8.12 -2.52
C SER A 124 -6.09 -6.63 -2.88
N VAL A 125 -5.17 -6.18 -3.73
CA VAL A 125 -5.06 -4.78 -4.16
C VAL A 125 -6.27 -4.36 -5.01
N CYS A 126 -6.68 -5.18 -5.98
CA CYS A 126 -7.86 -4.89 -6.81
C CYS A 126 -9.17 -4.87 -5.99
N SER A 127 -9.32 -5.77 -5.03
CA SER A 127 -10.47 -5.77 -4.10
C SER A 127 -10.44 -4.54 -3.19
N TRP A 128 -9.27 -4.09 -2.75
CA TRP A 128 -9.13 -2.85 -1.99
C TRP A 128 -9.52 -1.63 -2.82
N TRP A 129 -9.16 -1.61 -4.11
CA TRP A 129 -9.59 -0.56 -5.03
C TRP A 129 -11.11 -0.51 -5.18
N LEU A 130 -11.75 -1.67 -5.40
CA LEU A 130 -13.20 -1.79 -5.46
C LEU A 130 -13.87 -1.33 -4.16
N ARG A 131 -13.26 -1.63 -3.00
CA ARG A 131 -13.71 -1.13 -1.71
C ARG A 131 -13.68 0.40 -1.64
N VAL A 132 -12.58 1.05 -2.03
CA VAL A 132 -12.46 2.52 -2.03
C VAL A 132 -13.50 3.15 -2.95
N TYR A 133 -13.66 2.62 -4.16
CA TYR A 133 -14.67 3.07 -5.12
C TYR A 133 -16.10 2.93 -4.57
N SER A 134 -16.42 1.77 -3.98
CA SER A 134 -17.75 1.48 -3.45
C SER A 134 -18.10 2.36 -2.26
N LEU A 135 -17.15 2.60 -1.35
CA LEU A 135 -17.33 3.48 -0.20
C LEU A 135 -17.64 4.92 -0.64
N ALA A 136 -16.89 5.45 -1.60
CA ALA A 136 -17.16 6.79 -2.14
C ALA A 136 -18.57 6.87 -2.74
N ARG A 137 -18.99 5.85 -3.50
CA ARG A 137 -20.34 5.78 -4.10
C ARG A 137 -21.44 5.68 -3.05
N GLN A 138 -21.27 4.85 -2.03
CA GLN A 138 -22.23 4.72 -0.93
C GLN A 138 -22.39 6.06 -0.19
N HIS A 139 -21.30 6.78 0.04
CA HIS A 139 -21.32 8.13 0.63
C HIS A 139 -21.74 9.25 -0.33
N LYS A 140 -22.12 8.93 -1.59
CA LYS A 140 -22.48 9.91 -2.63
C LYS A 140 -21.36 10.95 -2.87
N MET A 141 -20.10 10.56 -2.69
CA MET A 141 -18.90 11.39 -2.90
C MET A 141 -18.30 11.17 -4.29
N GLY A 142 -17.48 12.12 -4.74
CA GLY A 142 -16.66 11.95 -5.94
C GLY A 142 -15.59 10.87 -5.76
N GLN A 143 -15.22 10.20 -6.86
CA GLN A 143 -14.35 9.02 -6.87
C GLN A 143 -12.85 9.34 -7.01
N HIS A 144 -12.45 10.57 -6.68
CA HIS A 144 -11.07 11.07 -6.89
C HIS A 144 -10.01 10.15 -6.27
N ILE A 145 -10.24 9.64 -5.05
CA ILE A 145 -9.32 8.73 -4.36
C ILE A 145 -9.18 7.40 -5.11
N ALA A 146 -10.28 6.85 -5.64
CA ALA A 146 -10.23 5.61 -6.41
C ALA A 146 -9.41 5.78 -7.70
N TRP A 147 -9.56 6.91 -8.38
CA TRP A 147 -8.77 7.20 -9.59
C TRP A 147 -7.29 7.46 -9.31
N ALA A 148 -6.98 8.20 -8.24
CA ALA A 148 -5.61 8.36 -7.78
C ALA A 148 -4.97 7.01 -7.41
N PHE A 149 -5.72 6.14 -6.73
CA PHE A 149 -5.24 4.80 -6.38
C PHE A 149 -5.07 3.91 -7.62
N ALA A 150 -5.94 4.01 -8.63
CA ALA A 150 -5.79 3.30 -9.90
C ALA A 150 -4.46 3.64 -10.60
N ALA A 151 -4.02 4.90 -10.54
CA ALA A 151 -2.72 5.32 -11.09
C ALA A 151 -1.53 4.67 -10.36
N ALA A 152 -1.63 4.44 -9.05
CA ALA A 152 -0.61 3.68 -8.31
C ALA A 152 -0.63 2.18 -8.66
N ILE A 153 -1.83 1.61 -8.82
CA ILE A 153 -2.02 0.22 -9.27
C ILE A 153 -1.42 0.02 -10.67
N TRP A 154 -1.51 1.02 -11.55
CA TRP A 154 -0.89 0.97 -12.87
C TRP A 154 0.62 0.69 -12.79
N LEU A 155 1.38 1.45 -12.00
CA LEU A 155 2.82 1.20 -11.83
C LEU A 155 3.08 -0.21 -11.27
N PHE A 156 2.32 -0.62 -10.25
CA PHE A 156 2.40 -1.95 -9.66
C PHE A 156 2.19 -3.06 -10.71
N LEU A 157 1.17 -2.95 -11.56
CA LEU A 157 0.89 -3.91 -12.63
C LEU A 157 1.95 -3.87 -13.73
N VAL A 158 2.48 -2.70 -14.08
CA VAL A 158 3.57 -2.60 -15.05
C VAL A 158 4.79 -3.39 -14.58
N LEU A 159 5.18 -3.26 -13.31
CA LEU A 159 6.36 -3.91 -12.75
C LEU A 159 6.19 -5.42 -12.59
N GLY A 160 5.05 -5.87 -12.05
CA GLY A 160 4.83 -7.26 -11.67
C GLY A 160 4.05 -8.12 -12.67
N LEU A 161 3.39 -7.52 -13.66
CA LEU A 161 2.49 -8.26 -14.58
C LEU A 161 2.72 -7.90 -16.05
N PHE A 162 2.47 -6.67 -16.46
CA PHE A 162 2.49 -6.30 -17.88
C PHE A 162 3.89 -6.37 -18.49
N ARG A 163 4.90 -5.78 -17.86
CA ARG A 163 6.28 -5.86 -18.39
C ARG A 163 6.79 -7.32 -18.41
N PRO A 164 6.67 -8.13 -17.34
CA PRO A 164 7.06 -9.54 -17.40
C PRO A 164 6.38 -10.32 -18.55
N ILE A 165 5.09 -10.10 -18.78
CA ILE A 165 4.36 -10.71 -19.90
C ILE A 165 4.94 -10.26 -21.25
N LEU A 166 5.17 -8.95 -21.43
CA LEU A 166 5.72 -8.41 -22.69
C LEU A 166 7.17 -8.85 -22.93
N MET A 167 7.93 -9.10 -21.87
CA MET A 167 9.30 -9.65 -21.94
C MET A 167 9.30 -11.18 -22.09
N GLY A 168 8.15 -11.85 -21.97
CA GLY A 168 8.01 -13.30 -22.13
C GLY A 168 8.53 -14.13 -20.96
N SER A 169 8.77 -13.53 -19.78
CA SER A 169 9.30 -14.26 -18.62
C SER A 169 8.90 -13.65 -17.29
N TRP A 170 8.47 -14.51 -16.34
CA TRP A 170 8.21 -14.10 -14.96
C TRP A 170 9.48 -13.70 -14.19
N SER A 171 10.65 -14.16 -14.62
CA SER A 171 11.96 -13.78 -14.03
C SER A 171 12.25 -12.28 -14.08
N GLU A 172 11.55 -11.54 -14.93
CA GLU A 172 11.68 -10.10 -15.08
C GLU A 172 10.90 -9.31 -14.01
N ALA A 173 10.05 -9.97 -13.22
CA ALA A 173 9.26 -9.37 -12.16
C ALA A 173 10.09 -9.05 -10.90
N VAL A 174 9.52 -8.24 -10.01
CA VAL A 174 10.20 -7.79 -8.78
C VAL A 174 10.12 -8.88 -7.70
N PRO A 175 11.21 -9.24 -7.00
CA PRO A 175 11.17 -10.19 -5.89
C PRO A 175 10.53 -9.59 -4.64
N TYR A 176 9.95 -10.43 -3.79
CA TYR A 176 9.43 -9.99 -2.49
C TYR A 176 10.51 -10.13 -1.40
N GLY A 177 11.27 -9.07 -1.16
CA GLY A 177 12.29 -8.99 -0.12
C GLY A 177 12.80 -7.56 0.04
N ILE A 178 13.31 -7.18 1.22
CA ILE A 178 13.68 -5.78 1.50
C ILE A 178 14.92 -5.35 0.70
N PHE A 179 16.07 -5.97 0.87
CA PHE A 179 17.23 -5.68 0.01
C PHE A 179 17.08 -6.26 -1.41
N PRO A 180 16.53 -7.47 -1.60
CA PRO A 180 16.33 -8.05 -2.93
C PRO A 180 15.56 -7.14 -3.92
N HIS A 181 14.49 -6.44 -3.50
CA HIS A 181 13.80 -5.52 -4.42
C HIS A 181 14.59 -4.23 -4.71
N LEU A 182 15.47 -3.79 -3.81
CA LEU A 182 16.38 -2.67 -4.04
C LEU A 182 17.48 -3.06 -5.02
N ASP A 183 18.02 -4.28 -4.88
CA ASP A 183 18.99 -4.86 -5.81
C ASP A 183 18.36 -5.00 -7.20
N TRP A 184 17.12 -5.48 -7.28
CA TRP A 184 16.34 -5.51 -8.52
C TRP A 184 16.21 -4.13 -9.16
N THR A 185 15.88 -3.10 -8.37
CA THR A 185 15.71 -1.73 -8.88
C THR A 185 17.01 -1.17 -9.45
N THR A 186 18.13 -1.44 -8.77
CA THR A 186 19.47 -1.06 -9.23
C THR A 186 19.86 -1.81 -10.50
N ALA A 187 19.67 -3.13 -10.50
CA ALA A 187 19.95 -4.01 -11.64
C ALA A 187 19.11 -3.63 -12.87
N PHE A 188 17.85 -3.24 -12.67
CA PHE A 188 16.98 -2.75 -13.74
C PHE A 188 17.58 -1.50 -14.41
N SER A 189 18.05 -0.53 -13.63
CA SER A 189 18.69 0.67 -14.17
C SER A 189 19.97 0.34 -14.94
N ILE A 190 20.81 -0.54 -14.39
CA ILE A 190 22.06 -0.96 -15.04
C ILE A 190 21.76 -1.68 -16.37
N ARG A 191 20.82 -2.62 -16.36
CA ARG A 191 20.46 -3.44 -17.53
C ARG A 191 19.92 -2.62 -18.69
N TYR A 192 19.19 -1.54 -18.40
CA TYR A 192 18.61 -0.65 -19.41
C TYR A 192 19.43 0.62 -19.68
N GLY A 193 20.71 0.64 -19.31
CA GLY A 193 21.63 1.71 -19.69
C GLY A 193 21.38 3.04 -18.96
N ASN A 194 21.14 2.96 -17.65
CA ASN A 194 20.91 4.08 -16.73
C ASN A 194 19.57 4.80 -16.92
N LEU A 195 18.65 4.57 -15.97
CA LEU A 195 17.31 5.17 -15.97
C LEU A 195 17.28 6.69 -15.85
N TYR A 196 18.37 7.37 -15.49
CA TYR A 196 18.39 8.84 -15.50
C TYR A 196 18.15 9.43 -16.90
N TYR A 197 18.45 8.67 -17.96
CA TYR A 197 18.21 9.09 -19.34
C TYR A 197 16.82 8.72 -19.87
N ASN A 198 15.99 8.02 -19.07
CA ASN A 198 14.60 7.77 -19.45
C ASN A 198 13.74 9.02 -19.14
N PRO A 199 13.12 9.66 -20.14
CA PRO A 199 12.36 10.90 -19.92
C PRO A 199 11.15 10.71 -19.00
N PHE A 200 10.51 9.54 -19.01
CA PHE A 200 9.37 9.26 -18.11
C PHE A 200 9.82 9.04 -16.66
N HIS A 201 11.01 8.48 -16.45
CA HIS A 201 11.60 8.37 -15.13
C HIS A 201 11.95 9.77 -14.57
N ALA A 202 12.55 10.64 -15.40
CA ALA A 202 12.81 12.03 -15.03
C ALA A 202 11.51 12.78 -14.67
N LEU A 203 10.45 12.64 -15.47
CA LEU A 203 9.14 13.22 -15.16
C LEU A 203 8.56 12.68 -13.83
N SER A 204 8.69 11.38 -13.57
CA SER A 204 8.25 10.79 -12.31
C SER A 204 8.98 11.39 -11.10
N ILE A 205 10.29 11.66 -11.22
CA ILE A 205 11.06 12.38 -10.18
C ILE A 205 10.55 13.81 -10.00
N VAL A 206 10.30 14.54 -11.09
CA VAL A 206 9.73 15.90 -11.01
C VAL A 206 8.41 15.90 -10.25
N PHE A 207 7.50 14.96 -10.55
CA PHE A 207 6.22 14.87 -9.84
C PHE A 207 6.35 14.41 -8.39
N LEU A 208 7.31 13.54 -8.08
CA LEU A 208 7.63 13.17 -6.70
C LEU A 208 8.10 14.41 -5.91
N TYR A 209 9.03 15.17 -6.45
CA TYR A 209 9.54 16.38 -5.81
C TYR A 209 8.48 17.47 -5.71
N ALA A 210 7.69 17.67 -6.78
CA ALA A 210 6.58 18.62 -6.77
C ALA A 210 5.52 18.24 -5.74
N SER A 211 5.24 16.94 -5.52
CA SER A 211 4.29 16.51 -4.49
C SER A 211 4.76 16.89 -3.09
N VAL A 212 6.04 16.67 -2.78
CA VAL A 212 6.64 17.09 -1.50
C VAL A 212 6.61 18.61 -1.35
N LEU A 213 7.01 19.34 -2.40
CA LEU A 213 7.01 20.80 -2.40
C LEU A 213 5.61 21.38 -2.19
N LEU A 214 4.62 20.91 -2.97
CA LEU A 214 3.25 21.40 -2.90
C LEU A 214 2.60 21.05 -1.57
N PHE A 215 2.84 19.86 -1.02
CA PHE A 215 2.27 19.52 0.28
C PHE A 215 2.94 20.30 1.42
N ALA A 216 4.25 20.55 1.34
CA ALA A 216 4.93 21.43 2.29
C ALA A 216 4.37 22.87 2.23
N MET A 217 4.19 23.42 1.02
CA MET A 217 3.60 24.75 0.82
C MET A 217 2.17 24.81 1.34
N HIS A 218 1.31 23.87 0.94
CA HIS A 218 -0.09 23.83 1.34
C HIS A 218 -0.24 23.59 2.84
N GLY A 219 0.39 22.55 3.40
CA GLY A 219 0.34 22.24 4.83
C GLY A 219 0.83 23.40 5.70
N ALA A 220 1.94 24.05 5.33
CA ALA A 220 2.43 25.23 6.04
C ALA A 220 1.46 26.43 5.91
N THR A 221 0.86 26.63 4.74
CA THR A 221 -0.13 27.69 4.50
C THR A 221 -1.35 27.49 5.38
N ILE A 222 -1.94 26.29 5.38
CA ILE A 222 -3.12 25.95 6.20
C ILE A 222 -2.83 26.14 7.69
N LEU A 223 -1.68 25.68 8.18
CA LEU A 223 -1.29 25.93 9.57
C LEU A 223 -1.06 27.42 9.87
N ALA A 224 -0.52 28.20 8.94
CA ALA A 224 -0.33 29.64 9.12
C ALA A 224 -1.66 30.39 9.25
N VAL A 225 -2.69 29.94 8.53
CA VAL A 225 -4.04 30.52 8.54
C VAL A 225 -5.04 29.77 9.43
N SER A 226 -4.61 28.77 10.21
CA SER A 226 -5.50 28.02 11.11
C SER A 226 -6.07 28.90 12.22
N ARG A 227 -5.40 29.99 12.57
CA ARG A 227 -5.91 31.04 13.48
C ARG A 227 -7.22 31.69 12.99
N PHE A 228 -7.50 31.58 11.69
CA PHE A 228 -8.74 32.04 11.04
C PHE A 228 -9.67 30.87 10.68
N GLY A 229 -9.35 29.64 11.10
CA GLY A 229 -10.09 28.43 10.74
C GLY A 229 -9.88 27.96 9.30
N GLY A 230 -8.72 28.26 8.69
CA GLY A 230 -8.43 27.90 7.30
C GLY A 230 -8.31 26.40 7.02
N ASP A 231 -8.23 25.55 8.04
CA ASP A 231 -8.27 24.08 7.95
C ASP A 231 -9.68 23.51 7.66
N ARG A 232 -10.71 24.35 7.65
CA ARG A 232 -12.11 23.97 7.42
C ARG A 232 -12.50 24.08 5.94
N GLU A 233 -11.73 23.41 5.08
CA GLU A 233 -11.91 23.34 3.62
C GLU A 233 -13.04 22.40 3.17
#